data_AF-A0A7V5N263-F1
#
_entry.id   AF-A0A7V5N263-F1
#
_cell.length_a   1.000
_cell.length_b   1.000
_cell.length_c   1.000
_cell.angle_alpha   90.00
_cell.angle_beta   90.00
_cell.angle_gamma   90.00
#
_symmetry.space_group_name_H-M   'P 1'
#
loop_
_entity.id
_entity.type
_entity.pdbx_description
1 polymer ?
#
loop_
_entity_poly.entity_id
_entity_poly.type
_entity_poly.pdbx_seq_one_letter_code
_entity_poly.pdbx_strand_id
1 'polypeptide(L)'
;MARIDFGGVTEEVVNLREFPVSKARSVLRDEVVAVLGYGVQGQGQSLNMKDNGIRVIVGQRPGTPSWEKAIRDGWVPGQSLFSLEEAAAKGTI
;
A
#
# COMPACT_ATOMS: atom_id res chain seq x y z
N MET A 1 14.52 18.55 -2.49
CA MET A 1 14.41 17.94 -1.16
C MET A 1 14.74 19.04 -0.18
N ALA A 2 13.92 19.22 0.85
CA ALA A 2 14.14 20.25 1.85
C ALA A 2 15.31 19.85 2.74
N ARG A 3 16.14 20.82 3.14
CA ARG A 3 17.12 20.60 4.21
C ARG A 3 16.58 21.22 5.49
N ILE A 4 16.40 20.41 6.53
CA ILE A 4 15.79 20.83 7.79
C ILE A 4 16.79 20.57 8.93
N ASP A 5 16.97 21.56 9.80
CA ASP A 5 17.80 21.43 11.00
C ASP A 5 16.97 20.86 12.17
N PHE A 6 17.42 19.75 12.72
CA PHE A 6 16.87 19.09 13.91
C PHE A 6 17.86 19.20 15.07
N GLY A 7 17.96 20.38 15.67
CA GLY A 7 18.79 20.58 16.86
C GLY A 7 20.29 20.60 16.56
N GLY A 8 20.68 21.23 15.45
CA GLY A 8 22.07 21.34 14.98
C GLY A 8 22.50 20.25 13.99
N VAL A 9 21.60 19.30 13.68
CA VAL A 9 21.83 18.29 12.64
C VAL A 9 20.95 18.61 11.44
N THR A 10 21.56 18.91 10.30
CA THR A 10 20.82 19.15 9.04
C THR A 10 20.55 17.84 8.31
N GLU A 11 19.28 17.52 8.08
CA GLU A 11 18.84 16.35 7.33
C GLU A 11 18.12 16.73 6.03
N GLU A 12 18.17 15.84 5.05
CA GLU A 12 17.44 15.95 3.80
C GLU A 12 16.07 15.26 3.93
N VAL A 13 15.00 16.03 3.76
CA VAL A 13 13.62 15.61 3.98
C VAL A 13 12.81 15.81 2.71
N VAL A 14 12.08 14.77 2.30
CA VAL A 14 11.11 14.86 1.21
C VAL A 14 9.76 15.26 1.78
N ASN A 15 9.26 16.43 1.39
CA ASN A 15 7.95 16.89 1.81
C ASN A 15 6.85 16.63 0.76
N LEU A 16 5.60 16.86 1.15
CA LEU A 16 4.43 16.64 0.28
C LEU A 16 4.46 17.48 -1.01
N ARG A 17 5.06 18.69 -1.00
CA ARG A 17 5.16 19.54 -2.20
C ARG A 17 6.15 18.96 -3.20
N GLU A 18 7.17 18.26 -2.72
CA GLU A 18 8.24 17.66 -3.54
C GLU A 18 7.88 16.25 -4.05
N PHE A 19 7.07 15.52 -3.26
CA PHE A 19 6.53 14.23 -3.63
C PHE A 19 5.03 14.14 -3.34
N PRO A 20 4.21 14.82 -4.16
CA PRO A 20 2.76 14.76 -4.02
C PRO A 20 2.22 13.38 -4.43
N VAL A 21 0.98 13.07 -4.02
CA VAL A 21 0.28 11.84 -4.41
C VAL A 21 0.19 11.67 -5.94
N SER A 22 0.07 12.76 -6.70
CA SER A 22 0.11 12.73 -8.17
C SER A 22 1.43 12.17 -8.72
N LYS A 23 2.55 12.51 -8.09
CA LYS A 23 3.87 11.98 -8.44
C LYS A 23 3.98 10.51 -8.02
N ALA A 24 3.52 10.15 -6.83
CA ALA A 24 3.45 8.75 -6.37
C ALA A 24 2.69 7.86 -7.37
N ARG A 25 1.49 8.28 -7.79
CA ARG A 25 0.71 7.59 -8.83
C ARG A 25 1.45 7.47 -10.16
N SER A 26 2.21 8.49 -10.55
CA SER A 26 2.98 8.43 -11.79
C SER A 26 4.16 7.45 -11.70
N VAL A 27 4.82 7.38 -10.54
CA VAL A 27 5.94 6.46 -10.30
C VAL A 27 5.44 5.00 -10.26
N LEU A 28 4.31 4.76 -9.60
CA LEU A 28 3.75 3.42 -9.41
C LEU A 28 2.72 3.03 -10.49
N ARG A 29 2.68 3.75 -11.61
CA ARG A 29 1.62 3.62 -12.62
C ARG A 29 1.52 2.22 -13.21
N ASP A 30 2.67 1.64 -13.47
CA ASP A 30 2.81 0.34 -14.14
C ASP A 30 3.00 -0.80 -13.12
N GLU A 31 3.01 -0.46 -11.82
CA GLU A 31 3.26 -1.38 -10.73
C GLU A 31 1.95 -1.94 -10.15
N VAL A 32 2.04 -3.11 -9.53
CA VAL A 32 1.01 -3.71 -8.69
C VAL A 32 1.61 -3.86 -7.30
N VAL A 33 1.13 -3.08 -6.33
CA VAL A 33 1.60 -3.17 -4.94
C VAL A 33 0.86 -4.31 -4.24
N ALA A 34 1.57 -5.36 -3.84
CA ALA A 34 0.99 -6.46 -3.07
C ALA A 34 1.18 -6.26 -1.56
N VAL A 35 0.09 -6.01 -0.84
CA VAL A 35 0.11 -5.95 0.63
C VAL A 35 -0.14 -7.34 1.19
N LEU A 36 0.92 -7.98 1.69
CA LEU A 36 0.88 -9.33 2.25
C LEU A 36 0.59 -9.28 3.75
N GLY A 37 -0.62 -9.68 4.11
CA GLY A 37 -1.13 -9.65 5.48
C GLY A 37 -2.06 -8.47 5.74
N TYR A 38 -3.17 -8.73 6.41
CA TYR A 38 -4.22 -7.73 6.69
C TYR A 38 -4.38 -7.43 8.19
N GLY A 39 -3.26 -7.17 8.85
CA GLY A 39 -3.19 -6.68 10.25
C GLY A 39 -3.41 -5.18 10.34
N VAL A 40 -2.93 -4.53 11.42
CA VAL A 40 -3.09 -3.08 11.62
C VAL A 40 -2.40 -2.27 10.52
N GLN A 41 -1.13 -2.57 10.23
CA GLN A 41 -0.37 -1.87 9.19
C GLN A 41 -0.86 -2.21 7.79
N GLY A 42 -1.09 -3.50 7.50
CA GLY A 42 -1.57 -3.94 6.19
C GLY A 42 -2.93 -3.34 5.83
N GLN A 43 -3.87 -3.29 6.79
CA GLN A 43 -5.15 -2.61 6.58
C GLN A 43 -4.95 -1.11 6.30
N GLY A 44 -4.22 -0.40 7.17
CA GLY A 44 -4.04 1.06 7.02
C GLY A 44 -3.31 1.44 5.72
N GLN A 45 -2.24 0.74 5.38
CA GLN A 45 -1.45 1.01 4.17
C GLN A 45 -2.24 0.70 2.90
N SER A 46 -2.89 -0.47 2.83
CA SER A 46 -3.63 -0.88 1.63
C SER A 46 -4.83 0.03 1.36
N LEU A 47 -5.58 0.43 2.39
CA LEU A 47 -6.70 1.36 2.25
C LEU A 47 -6.23 2.76 1.84
N ASN A 48 -5.19 3.29 2.48
CA ASN A 48 -4.63 4.58 2.10
C ASN A 48 -4.17 4.60 0.63
N MET A 49 -3.53 3.52 0.16
CA MET A 49 -3.11 3.41 -1.25
C MET A 49 -4.30 3.32 -2.19
N LYS A 50 -5.30 2.50 -1.86
CA LYS A 50 -6.55 2.35 -2.62
C LYS A 50 -7.28 3.69 -2.77
N ASP A 51 -7.46 4.43 -1.68
CA ASP A 51 -8.13 5.74 -1.68
C ASP A 51 -7.37 6.79 -2.49
N ASN A 52 -6.04 6.66 -2.56
CA ASN A 52 -5.18 7.52 -3.38
C ASN A 52 -5.03 7.04 -4.84
N GLY A 53 -5.77 6.01 -5.27
CA GLY A 53 -5.79 5.54 -6.65
C GLY A 53 -4.51 4.81 -7.08
N ILE A 54 -3.75 4.25 -6.14
CA ILE A 54 -2.63 3.35 -6.42
C ILE A 54 -3.20 1.94 -6.67
N ARG A 55 -2.63 1.21 -7.64
CA ARG A 55 -3.03 -0.17 -7.92
C ARG A 55 -2.47 -1.09 -6.83
N VAL A 56 -3.32 -1.44 -5.89
CA VAL A 56 -3.00 -2.29 -4.75
C VAL A 56 -3.88 -3.54 -4.73
N ILE A 57 -3.28 -4.67 -4.35
CA ILE A 57 -3.97 -5.92 -4.05
C ILE A 57 -3.58 -6.41 -2.65
N VAL A 58 -4.44 -7.21 -2.02
CA VAL A 58 -4.17 -7.79 -0.70
C VAL A 58 -3.96 -9.29 -0.83
N GLY A 59 -2.85 -9.78 -0.26
CA GLY A 59 -2.61 -11.19 -0.02
C GLY A 59 -2.96 -11.53 1.42
N GLN A 60 -3.91 -12.45 1.64
CA GLN A 60 -4.26 -12.91 2.98
C GLN A 60 -4.66 -14.39 2.95
N ARG A 61 -4.48 -15.10 4.07
CA ARG A 61 -4.90 -16.50 4.16
C ARG A 61 -6.44 -16.63 4.16
N PRO A 62 -7.05 -17.37 3.22
CA PRO A 62 -8.51 -17.57 3.19
C PRO A 62 -9.05 -18.21 4.47
N GLY A 63 -10.28 -17.87 4.83
CA GLY A 63 -10.98 -18.42 6.01
C GLY A 63 -10.48 -17.88 7.37
N THR A 64 -9.62 -16.86 7.38
CA THR A 64 -9.16 -16.21 8.62
C THR A 64 -10.03 -15.00 8.99
N PRO A 65 -10.09 -14.58 10.28
CA PRO A 65 -10.84 -13.37 10.65
C PRO A 65 -10.41 -12.10 9.92
N SER A 66 -9.12 -12.00 9.58
CA SER A 66 -8.55 -10.90 8.79
C SER A 66 -8.91 -10.97 7.30
N TRP A 67 -9.13 -12.17 6.75
CA TRP A 67 -9.69 -12.33 5.41
C TRP A 67 -11.12 -11.78 5.34
N GLU A 68 -11.97 -12.17 6.28
CA GLU A 68 -13.33 -11.64 6.39
C GLU A 68 -13.35 -10.12 6.62
N LYS A 69 -12.38 -9.62 7.39
CA LYS A 69 -12.19 -8.19 7.58
C LYS A 69 -11.84 -7.47 6.28
N ALA A 70 -10.93 -8.03 5.46
CA ALA A 70 -10.61 -7.48 4.16
C ALA A 70 -11.85 -7.44 3.24
N ILE A 71 -12.67 -8.48 3.24
CA ILE A 71 -13.92 -8.48 2.47
C ILE A 71 -14.85 -7.34 2.92
N ARG A 72 -15.02 -7.15 4.24
CA ARG A 72 -15.85 -6.05 4.78
C ARG A 72 -15.32 -4.66 4.43
N ASP A 73 -14.01 -4.50 4.33
CA ASP A 73 -13.36 -3.25 3.88
C ASP A 73 -13.40 -3.07 2.34
N GLY A 74 -14.07 -3.96 1.63
CA GLY A 74 -14.33 -3.85 0.19
C GLY A 74 -13.21 -4.42 -0.68
N TRP A 75 -12.42 -5.36 -0.19
CA TRP A 75 -11.53 -6.19 -1.02
C TRP A 75 -12.30 -7.41 -1.56
N VAL A 76 -12.09 -7.74 -2.83
CA VAL A 76 -12.92 -8.73 -3.54
C VAL A 76 -12.09 -9.98 -3.85
N PRO A 77 -12.47 -11.16 -3.31
CA PRO A 77 -11.79 -12.42 -3.61
C PRO A 77 -11.65 -12.67 -5.12
N GLY A 78 -10.44 -13.02 -5.56
CA GLY A 78 -10.13 -13.29 -6.96
C GLY A 78 -9.98 -12.05 -7.86
N GLN A 79 -10.18 -10.84 -7.33
CA GLN A 79 -9.99 -9.59 -8.06
C GLN A 79 -8.96 -8.67 -7.38
N SER A 80 -9.13 -8.43 -6.07
CA SER A 80 -8.25 -7.57 -5.27
C SER A 80 -7.86 -8.17 -3.92
N LEU A 81 -8.39 -9.36 -3.60
CA LEU A 81 -8.01 -10.19 -2.45
C LEU A 81 -7.64 -11.59 -2.94
N PHE A 82 -6.44 -12.05 -2.59
CA PHE A 82 -5.89 -13.33 -3.04
C PHE A 82 -5.19 -14.07 -1.89
N SER A 83 -4.81 -15.33 -2.11
CA SER A 83 -3.87 -15.99 -1.19
C SER A 83 -2.55 -15.22 -1.12
N LEU A 84 -1.74 -15.50 -0.09
CA LEU A 84 -0.42 -14.85 0.05
C LEU A 84 0.47 -15.14 -1.16
N GLU A 85 0.50 -16.39 -1.60
CA GLU A 85 1.32 -16.88 -2.71
C GLU A 85 0.87 -16.26 -4.03
N GLU A 86 -0.44 -16.22 -4.26
CA GLU A 86 -1.01 -15.64 -5.47
C GLU A 86 -0.80 -14.12 -5.53
N ALA A 87 -1.01 -13.40 -4.42
CA ALA A 87 -0.74 -11.97 -4.36
C ALA A 87 0.75 -11.65 -4.58
N ALA A 88 1.65 -12.42 -3.95
CA ALA A 88 3.09 -12.26 -4.12
C ALA A 88 3.54 -12.50 -5.57
N ALA A 89 2.90 -13.44 -6.28
CA ALA A 89 3.20 -13.70 -7.69
C ALA A 89 2.65 -12.61 -8.65
N LYS A 90 1.56 -11.93 -8.28
CA LYS A 90 0.96 -10.85 -9.08
C LYS A 90 1.58 -9.48 -8.80
N GLY A 91 2.10 -9.27 -7.60
CA GLY A 91 2.77 -8.04 -7.21
C GLY A 91 4.05 -7.83 -8.00
N THR A 92 4.33 -6.58 -8.36
CA THR A 92 5.61 -6.15 -8.91
C THR A 92 6.43 -5.37 -7.88
N ILE A 93 5.78 -4.99 -6.76
CA ILE A 93 6.35 -4.47 -5.51
C ILE A 93 5.80 -5.29 -4.34
#